data_AF-A0A1Z4QSZ8-F1
#
_entry.id   AF-A0A1Z4QSZ8-F1
#
_cell.length_a   1.000
_cell.length_b   1.000
_cell.length_c   1.000
_cell.angle_alpha   90.00
_cell.angle_beta   90.00
_cell.angle_gamma   90.00
#
_symmetry.space_group_name_H-M   'P 1'
#
loop_
_entity.id
_entity.type
_entity.pdbx_description
1 polymer ?
#
loop_
_entity_poly.entity_id
_entity_poly.type
_entity_poly.pdbx_seq_one_letter_code
_entity_poly.pdbx_strand_id
1 'polypeptide(L)'
;MRIKQISVTELFGIFNHVIPMNMEDRITIIYGLNGVGKTALLRMVNGLLNLRYLELNSIPFKDFQIDFDDSSYIRVSKTPKQGIDNIQQHQLTLFFKKNSRSKEQSFPLNKLEAKALQHFPIASILDDIVPGLERISSSIWRYLPTNEEISLEDALERFGYLLPKQFRQEKTPDWLENIRNSIHIRFIESQRLLNLSDISKSRMERSRPSMIPSVATYANELAKNIQINLAEYGALAQSLDRTFPVRVVQQEASSDMTDIQLRNKLNELEEKRSHLINTGLLDKDDNTNFQIQKNLDESTKKLLSVYVEDVEKKLGVFDDLAKKIELMKRIINQRFSYKQINISKDKGFTFTCNGNSLVPENLSSGEQHELVILYELLFKVKPNSLILIDEPELSLHIAWQVQFLKDLREITEIATLDVLIATHSPDIIHDRWDLTVELKGPHE
;
A
#
# COMPACT_ATOMS: atom_id res chain seq x y z
N MET A 1 10.31 -13.72 -6.49
CA MET A 1 11.52 -12.88 -6.36
C MET A 1 11.32 -12.02 -5.14
N ARG A 2 12.26 -12.05 -4.21
CA ARG A 2 12.25 -11.30 -2.95
C ARG A 2 13.57 -10.55 -2.80
N ILE A 3 13.56 -9.43 -2.10
CA ILE A 3 14.78 -8.70 -1.80
C ILE A 3 15.52 -9.40 -0.67
N LYS A 4 16.77 -9.77 -0.92
CA LYS A 4 17.65 -10.41 0.05
C LYS A 4 18.53 -9.39 0.77
N GLN A 5 19.03 -8.39 0.04
CA GLN A 5 19.95 -7.41 0.60
C GLN A 5 19.81 -6.06 -0.12
N ILE A 6 19.96 -4.98 0.63
CA ILE A 6 20.03 -3.61 0.11
C ILE A 6 21.38 -3.03 0.53
N SER A 7 22.10 -2.42 -0.40
CA SER A 7 23.39 -1.79 -0.11
C SER A 7 23.51 -0.43 -0.79
N VAL A 8 24.14 0.51 -0.11
CA VAL A 8 24.44 1.85 -0.64
C VAL A 8 25.84 2.26 -0.22
N THR A 9 26.58 2.88 -1.13
CA THR A 9 27.93 3.40 -0.88
C THR A 9 28.00 4.91 -1.11
N GLU A 10 28.79 5.58 -0.27
CA GLU A 10 28.98 7.03 -0.25
C GLU A 10 27.63 7.79 -0.21
N LEU A 11 26.66 7.31 0.55
CA LEU A 11 25.41 8.04 0.82
C LEU A 11 25.76 9.32 1.58
N PHE A 12 25.28 10.46 1.10
CA PHE A 12 25.70 11.80 1.54
C PHE A 12 27.23 12.01 1.49
N GLY A 13 27.95 11.23 0.67
CA GLY A 13 29.39 11.26 0.54
C GLY A 13 30.17 10.57 1.68
N ILE A 14 29.48 10.04 2.70
CA ILE A 14 30.14 9.56 3.93
C ILE A 14 29.66 8.19 4.42
N PHE A 15 28.42 7.80 4.16
CA PHE A 15 27.86 6.57 4.73
C PHE A 15 27.88 5.40 3.74
N ASN A 16 28.24 4.22 4.24
CA ASN A 16 28.10 2.96 3.53
C ASN A 16 27.20 2.04 4.36
N HIS A 17 26.07 1.61 3.81
CA HIS A 17 25.12 0.75 4.52
C HIS A 17 24.91 -0.55 3.77
N VAL A 18 24.85 -1.65 4.51
CA VAL A 18 24.48 -2.97 4.00
C VAL A 18 23.40 -3.53 4.90
N ILE A 19 22.22 -3.78 4.35
CA ILE A 19 21.03 -4.21 5.07
C ILE A 19 20.64 -5.59 4.54
N PRO A 20 20.99 -6.67 5.25
CA PRO A 20 20.42 -7.98 4.97
C PRO A 20 18.94 -7.99 5.39
N MET A 21 18.05 -8.40 4.49
CA MET A 21 16.64 -8.56 4.80
C MET A 21 16.42 -9.85 5.60
N ASN A 22 15.62 -9.78 6.65
CA ASN A 22 15.19 -10.96 7.39
C ASN A 22 14.14 -11.73 6.57
N MET A 23 14.54 -12.90 6.06
CA MET A 23 13.70 -13.71 5.17
C MET A 23 12.73 -14.64 5.92
N GLU A 24 13.00 -14.91 7.20
CA GLU A 24 12.22 -15.82 8.05
C GLU A 24 11.00 -15.12 8.64
N ASP A 25 11.23 -14.07 9.43
CA ASP A 25 10.16 -13.26 10.04
C ASP A 25 9.54 -12.25 9.06
N ARG A 26 10.22 -11.99 7.94
CA ARG A 26 9.80 -11.03 6.88
C ARG A 26 9.70 -9.57 7.36
N ILE A 27 10.21 -9.27 8.54
CA ILE A 27 10.26 -7.93 9.11
C ILE A 27 11.73 -7.59 9.35
N THR A 28 12.19 -6.49 8.78
CA THR A 28 13.54 -5.94 8.99
C THR A 28 13.41 -4.52 9.50
N ILE A 29 14.16 -4.19 10.56
CA ILE A 29 14.10 -2.87 11.20
C ILE A 29 15.45 -2.19 11.04
N ILE A 30 15.50 -1.05 10.35
CA ILE A 30 16.70 -0.21 10.32
C ILE A 30 16.59 0.84 11.42
N TYR A 31 17.60 0.87 12.29
CA TYR A 31 17.72 1.84 13.37
C TYR A 31 19.10 2.49 13.36
N GLY A 32 19.21 3.68 13.95
CA GLY A 32 20.45 4.43 14.00
C GLY A 32 20.19 5.89 14.33
N LEU A 33 21.26 6.66 14.52
CA LEU A 33 21.18 8.08 14.88
C LEU A 33 20.46 8.91 13.81
N ASN A 34 20.00 10.10 14.21
CA ASN A 34 19.41 11.03 13.24
C ASN A 34 20.48 11.51 12.26
N GLY A 35 20.14 11.52 10.97
CA GLY A 35 21.05 11.94 9.89
C GLY A 35 21.85 10.83 9.21
N VAL A 36 21.80 9.57 9.68
CA VAL A 36 22.50 8.44 9.02
C VAL A 36 21.85 7.99 7.69
N GLY A 37 20.68 8.53 7.35
CA GLY A 37 20.04 8.33 6.05
C GLY A 37 18.94 7.27 5.98
N LYS A 38 18.32 6.88 7.12
CA LYS A 38 17.21 5.91 7.17
C LYS A 38 16.10 6.22 6.15
N THR A 39 15.49 7.41 6.23
CA THR A 39 14.44 7.87 5.31
C THR A 39 14.93 7.98 3.86
N ALA A 40 16.17 8.42 3.64
CA ALA A 40 16.75 8.51 2.31
C ALA A 40 16.89 7.12 1.68
N LEU A 41 17.27 6.11 2.44
CA LEU A 41 17.37 4.73 1.99
C LEU A 41 16.01 4.17 1.59
N LEU A 42 14.97 4.39 2.40
CA LEU A 42 13.60 3.99 2.03
C LEU A 42 13.13 4.68 0.75
N ARG A 43 13.39 5.98 0.60
CA ARG A 43 13.11 6.75 -0.62
C ARG A 43 13.89 6.22 -1.83
N MET A 44 15.13 5.76 -1.64
CA MET A 44 15.92 5.16 -2.71
C MET A 44 15.32 3.83 -3.18
N VAL A 45 14.93 2.95 -2.26
CA VAL A 45 14.28 1.68 -2.60
C VAL A 45 12.94 1.95 -3.32
N ASN A 46 12.13 2.86 -2.79
CA ASN A 46 10.88 3.29 -3.41
C ASN A 46 11.09 3.87 -4.81
N GLY A 47 12.06 4.78 -4.95
CA GLY A 47 12.36 5.46 -6.19
C GLY A 47 12.83 4.53 -7.30
N LEU A 48 13.64 3.51 -6.96
CA LEU A 48 14.10 2.52 -7.93
C LEU A 48 12.98 1.62 -8.42
N LEU A 49 12.18 1.05 -7.51
CA LEU A 49 11.15 0.07 -7.88
C LEU A 49 9.88 0.72 -8.47
N ASN A 50 9.58 1.97 -8.13
CA ASN A 50 8.48 2.75 -8.73
C ASN A 50 8.90 3.61 -9.93
N LEU A 51 10.15 3.51 -10.40
CA LEU A 51 10.68 4.26 -11.54
C LEU A 51 10.57 5.79 -11.35
N ARG A 52 10.87 6.25 -10.14
CA ARG A 52 10.95 7.68 -9.81
C ARG A 52 12.40 8.13 -9.83
N TYR A 53 13.03 8.08 -11.01
CA TYR A 53 14.47 8.36 -11.14
C TYR A 53 14.87 9.77 -10.72
N LEU A 54 13.96 10.74 -10.79
CA LEU A 54 14.21 12.10 -10.30
C LEU A 54 14.37 12.14 -8.77
N GLU A 55 13.57 11.35 -8.05
CA GLU A 55 13.68 11.18 -6.59
C GLU A 55 15.01 10.49 -6.21
N LEU A 56 15.47 9.55 -7.04
CA LEU A 56 16.82 8.98 -6.90
C LEU A 56 17.92 10.00 -7.20
N ASN A 57 17.73 10.84 -8.23
CA ASN A 57 18.76 11.78 -8.65
C ASN A 57 19.04 12.86 -7.59
N SER A 58 18.01 13.29 -6.85
CA SER A 58 18.16 14.30 -5.80
C SER A 58 18.95 13.83 -4.56
N ILE A 59 19.02 12.52 -4.31
CA ILE A 59 19.71 11.96 -3.14
C ILE A 59 21.20 11.75 -3.47
N PRO A 60 22.17 12.36 -2.77
CA PRO A 60 23.59 12.16 -3.04
C PRO A 60 24.05 10.75 -2.63
N PHE A 61 24.49 9.94 -3.59
CA PHE A 61 25.09 8.61 -3.40
C PHE A 61 26.01 8.27 -4.58
N LYS A 62 26.88 7.27 -4.44
CA LYS A 62 27.73 6.78 -5.54
C LYS A 62 27.18 5.51 -6.19
N ASP A 63 27.00 4.46 -5.40
CA ASP A 63 26.42 3.19 -5.85
C ASP A 63 25.29 2.77 -4.91
N PHE A 64 24.22 2.24 -5.49
CA PHE A 64 23.08 1.67 -4.78
C PHE A 64 22.71 0.33 -5.41
N GLN A 65 22.64 -0.74 -4.63
CA GLN A 65 22.42 -2.09 -5.13
C GLN A 65 21.36 -2.83 -4.31
N ILE A 66 20.46 -3.52 -5.01
CA ILE A 66 19.46 -4.42 -4.45
C ILE A 66 19.76 -5.82 -4.98
N ASP A 67 20.00 -6.75 -4.07
CA ASP A 67 20.21 -8.17 -4.36
C ASP A 67 18.94 -8.96 -4.08
N PHE A 68 18.61 -9.89 -4.99
CA PHE A 68 17.41 -10.72 -4.90
C PHE A 68 17.74 -12.16 -4.49
N ASP A 69 16.71 -12.89 -4.06
CA ASP A 69 16.77 -14.30 -3.64
C ASP A 69 17.20 -15.27 -4.76
N ASP A 70 16.99 -14.91 -6.02
CA ASP A 70 17.36 -15.70 -7.21
C ASP A 70 18.79 -15.47 -7.71
N SER A 71 19.62 -14.78 -6.90
CA SER A 71 20.98 -14.33 -7.24
C SER A 71 21.06 -13.29 -8.37
N SER A 72 19.93 -12.65 -8.72
CA SER A 72 19.93 -11.46 -9.54
C SER A 72 20.22 -10.20 -8.70
N TYR A 73 20.69 -9.14 -9.33
CA TYR A 73 20.80 -7.82 -8.70
C TYR A 73 20.47 -6.68 -9.67
N ILE A 74 20.00 -5.57 -9.09
CA ILE A 74 19.98 -4.27 -9.75
C ILE A 74 20.97 -3.36 -9.03
N ARG A 75 21.84 -2.69 -9.77
CA ARG A 75 22.74 -1.64 -9.27
C ARG A 75 22.47 -0.34 -10.01
N VAL A 76 22.49 0.77 -9.28
CA VAL A 76 22.40 2.13 -9.78
C VAL A 76 23.69 2.84 -9.41
N SER A 77 24.41 3.35 -10.42
CA SER A 77 25.63 4.12 -10.19
C SER A 77 25.46 5.55 -10.68
N LYS A 78 25.91 6.51 -9.87
CA LYS A 78 26.03 7.93 -10.25
C LYS A 78 27.45 8.22 -10.67
N THR A 79 27.64 8.52 -11.95
CA THR A 79 28.93 8.96 -12.48
C THR A 79 28.89 10.46 -12.76
N PRO A 80 29.88 11.24 -12.31
CA PRO A 80 29.99 12.64 -12.68
C PRO A 80 30.25 12.75 -14.18
N LYS A 81 29.46 13.58 -14.86
CA LYS A 81 29.63 13.95 -16.26
C LYS A 81 30.25 15.34 -16.28
N GLN A 82 31.40 15.48 -16.94
CA GLN A 82 31.99 16.80 -17.18
C GLN A 82 31.06 17.57 -18.14
N GLY A 83 30.28 18.51 -17.60
CA GLY A 83 29.53 19.49 -18.36
C GLY A 83 30.44 20.64 -18.81
N ILE A 84 30.11 21.26 -19.95
CA ILE A 84 30.84 22.39 -20.53
C ILE A 84 30.62 23.69 -19.73
N ASP A 85 29.60 23.73 -18.87
CA ASP A 85 29.34 24.80 -17.91
C ASP A 85 29.44 24.23 -16.49
N ASN A 86 29.90 25.03 -15.52
CA ASN A 86 30.24 24.73 -14.12
C ASN A 86 29.14 24.05 -13.23
N ILE A 87 28.13 23.42 -13.82
CA ILE A 87 27.11 22.61 -13.15
C ILE A 87 27.59 21.16 -13.18
N GLN A 88 27.91 20.58 -12.02
CA GLN A 88 28.26 19.16 -11.88
C GLN A 88 27.06 18.28 -12.25
N GLN A 89 26.97 17.84 -13.51
CA GLN A 89 25.92 16.95 -13.96
C GLN A 89 26.26 15.51 -13.59
N HIS A 90 25.33 14.80 -12.95
CA HIS A 90 25.47 13.37 -12.66
C HIS A 90 24.65 12.57 -13.67
N GLN A 91 25.25 11.54 -14.27
CA GLN A 91 24.54 10.58 -15.11
C GLN A 91 24.24 9.33 -14.28
N LEU A 92 22.96 8.97 -14.21
CA LEU A 92 22.49 7.74 -13.59
C LEU A 92 22.57 6.59 -14.60
N THR A 93 23.22 5.50 -14.21
CA THR A 93 23.24 4.27 -15.01
C THR A 93 22.70 3.11 -14.18
N LEU A 94 21.70 2.41 -14.72
CA LEU A 94 21.17 1.17 -14.16
C LEU A 94 21.97 -0.01 -14.70
N PHE A 95 22.28 -0.96 -13.85
CA PHE A 95 22.91 -2.23 -14.18
C PHE A 95 22.00 -3.35 -13.67
N PHE A 96 21.77 -4.37 -14.50
CA PHE A 96 21.02 -5.55 -14.12
C PHE A 96 21.79 -6.80 -14.51
N LYS A 97 21.84 -7.76 -13.58
CA LYS A 97 22.40 -9.08 -13.82
C LYS A 97 21.45 -10.14 -13.28
N LYS A 98 20.97 -11.03 -14.16
CA LYS A 98 19.97 -12.05 -13.80
C LYS A 98 20.56 -13.19 -12.96
N ASN A 99 21.76 -13.65 -13.29
CA ASN A 99 22.45 -14.72 -12.57
C ASN A 99 23.97 -14.53 -12.67
N SER A 100 24.75 -15.23 -11.85
CA SER A 100 26.22 -15.15 -11.88
C SER A 100 26.84 -15.42 -13.28
N ARG A 101 26.16 -16.21 -14.13
CA ARG A 101 26.58 -16.56 -15.50
C ARG A 101 26.08 -15.63 -16.61
N SER A 102 25.09 -14.76 -16.36
CA SER A 102 24.57 -13.84 -17.38
C SER A 102 25.43 -12.59 -17.51
N LYS A 103 25.53 -12.02 -18.72
CA LYS A 103 26.18 -10.70 -18.92
C LYS A 103 25.36 -9.61 -18.22
N GLU A 104 26.05 -8.68 -17.57
CA GLU A 104 25.45 -7.48 -16.97
C GLU A 104 24.91 -6.58 -18.08
N GLN A 105 23.65 -6.19 -17.98
CA GLN A 105 23.00 -5.26 -18.88
C GLN A 105 23.06 -3.85 -18.26
N SER A 106 23.58 -2.87 -19.00
CA SER A 106 23.60 -1.48 -18.56
C SER A 106 22.57 -0.66 -19.32
N PHE A 107 21.81 0.17 -18.61
CA PHE A 107 20.84 1.10 -19.17
C PHE A 107 21.13 2.51 -18.63
N PRO A 108 21.66 3.43 -19.45
CA PRO A 108 21.81 4.82 -19.03
C PRO A 108 20.43 5.46 -18.94
N LEU A 109 20.11 6.04 -17.79
CA LEU A 109 18.91 6.86 -17.62
C LEU A 109 19.21 8.22 -18.25
N ASN A 110 18.88 8.35 -19.53
CA ASN A 110 18.96 9.63 -20.21
C ASN A 110 17.93 10.58 -19.59
N LYS A 111 18.36 11.81 -19.28
CA LYS A 111 17.46 12.93 -18.91
C LYS A 111 16.30 12.97 -19.93
N LEU A 112 15.11 13.34 -19.47
CA LEU A 112 14.07 13.89 -20.33
C LEU A 112 14.75 14.82 -21.32
N GLU A 113 14.81 14.44 -22.60
CA GLU A 113 15.50 15.24 -23.59
C GLU A 113 14.82 16.61 -23.61
N ALA A 114 15.57 17.68 -23.32
CA ALA A 114 15.06 19.05 -23.33
C ALA A 114 14.36 19.41 -24.66
N LYS A 115 14.67 18.71 -25.75
CA LYS A 115 14.00 18.81 -27.06
C LYS A 115 12.55 18.28 -27.04
N ALA A 116 12.25 17.25 -26.26
CA ALA A 116 10.88 16.79 -26.05
C ALA A 116 10.10 17.78 -25.16
N LEU A 117 10.78 18.46 -24.23
CA LEU A 117 10.19 19.46 -23.32
C LEU A 117 9.83 20.79 -24.02
N GLN A 118 10.46 21.12 -25.16
CA GLN A 118 10.16 22.35 -25.92
C GLN A 118 8.77 22.37 -26.58
N HIS A 119 8.14 21.20 -26.77
CA HIS A 119 6.85 21.08 -27.46
C HIS A 119 5.65 20.95 -26.52
N PHE A 120 5.87 20.87 -25.19
CA PHE A 120 4.81 20.67 -24.21
C PHE A 120 4.82 21.79 -23.15
N PRO A 121 3.64 22.21 -22.64
CA PRO A 121 3.54 23.30 -21.66
C PRO A 121 3.88 22.79 -20.25
N ILE A 122 5.06 22.20 -20.07
CA ILE A 122 5.50 21.60 -18.80
C ILE A 122 5.71 22.67 -17.73
N ALA A 123 6.10 23.87 -18.18
CA ALA A 123 6.17 25.06 -17.33
C ALA A 123 4.83 25.35 -16.62
N SER A 124 3.69 25.30 -17.33
CA SER A 124 2.39 25.54 -16.69
C SER A 124 1.93 24.39 -15.80
N ILE A 125 2.39 23.16 -16.08
CA ILE A 125 2.10 22.01 -15.23
C ILE A 125 2.87 22.13 -13.91
N LEU A 126 4.11 22.63 -13.93
CA LEU A 126 4.88 22.92 -12.71
C LEU A 126 4.23 24.05 -11.89
N ASP A 127 3.69 25.09 -12.55
CA ASP A 127 2.94 26.17 -11.90
C ASP A 127 1.76 25.64 -11.07
N ASP A 128 1.05 24.65 -11.60
CA ASP A 128 -0.19 24.13 -11.01
C ASP A 128 0.06 23.05 -9.95
N ILE A 129 1.14 22.27 -10.08
CA ILE A 129 1.36 21.08 -9.26
C ILE A 129 2.30 21.32 -8.08
N VAL A 130 3.27 22.24 -8.19
CA VAL A 130 4.29 22.44 -7.15
C VAL A 130 3.83 23.52 -6.16
N PRO A 131 3.50 23.18 -4.89
CA PRO A 131 3.05 24.16 -3.92
C PRO A 131 4.18 25.14 -3.57
N GLY A 132 3.90 26.44 -3.63
CA GLY A 132 4.87 27.47 -3.28
C GLY A 132 5.88 27.80 -4.38
N LEU A 133 5.68 27.32 -5.60
CA LEU A 133 6.51 27.65 -6.75
C LEU A 133 5.85 28.75 -7.60
N GLU A 134 6.42 29.95 -7.62
CA GLU A 134 5.89 31.08 -8.40
C GLU A 134 6.69 31.30 -9.68
N ARG A 135 6.03 31.32 -10.84
CA ARG A 135 6.72 31.55 -12.10
C ARG A 135 7.07 33.01 -12.30
N ILE A 136 8.36 33.30 -12.47
CA ILE A 136 8.85 34.66 -12.78
C ILE A 136 8.93 34.87 -14.30
N SER A 137 9.37 33.85 -15.04
CA SER A 137 9.57 33.94 -16.50
C SER A 137 9.28 32.61 -17.21
N SER A 138 9.49 32.57 -18.53
CA SER A 138 9.20 31.37 -19.33
C SER A 138 9.93 30.11 -18.85
N SER A 139 11.06 30.27 -18.15
CA SER A 139 11.97 29.20 -17.72
C SER A 139 12.53 29.40 -16.30
N ILE A 140 11.98 30.34 -15.51
CA ILE A 140 12.47 30.65 -14.16
C ILE A 140 11.30 30.73 -13.18
N TRP A 141 11.45 30.10 -12.02
CA TRP A 141 10.52 30.10 -10.90
C TRP A 141 11.19 30.59 -9.62
N ARG A 142 10.39 31.06 -8.68
CA ARG A 142 10.76 31.37 -7.31
C ARG A 142 10.13 30.36 -6.36
N TYR A 143 10.93 29.69 -5.56
CA TYR A 143 10.41 28.79 -4.53
C TYR A 143 10.20 29.57 -3.23
N LEU A 144 8.94 29.87 -2.90
CA LEU A 144 8.53 30.73 -1.78
C LEU A 144 9.08 30.30 -0.41
N PRO A 145 9.21 29.00 -0.06
CA PRO A 145 9.75 28.60 1.23
C PRO A 145 11.21 28.99 1.47
N THR A 146 12.03 29.06 0.41
CA THR A 146 13.46 29.42 0.50
C THR A 146 13.80 30.74 -0.20
N ASN A 147 12.84 31.33 -0.91
CA ASN A 147 12.98 32.50 -1.77
C ASN A 147 14.04 32.35 -2.87
N GLU A 148 14.32 31.11 -3.29
CA GLU A 148 15.31 30.79 -4.33
C GLU A 148 14.73 30.93 -5.73
N GLU A 149 15.54 31.45 -6.67
CA GLU A 149 15.22 31.42 -8.10
C GLU A 149 15.77 30.13 -8.71
N ILE A 150 14.90 29.34 -9.32
CA ILE A 150 15.21 28.03 -9.89
C ILE A 150 14.83 28.00 -11.37
N SER A 151 15.71 27.44 -12.20
CA SER A 151 15.46 27.27 -13.62
C SER A 151 14.42 26.15 -13.89
N LEU A 152 13.89 26.05 -15.12
CA LEU A 152 13.05 24.91 -15.54
C LEU A 152 13.75 23.58 -15.27
N GLU A 153 15.04 23.52 -15.54
CA GLU A 153 15.85 22.31 -15.39
C GLU A 153 15.99 21.95 -13.91
N ASP A 154 16.25 22.93 -13.05
CA ASP A 154 16.30 22.74 -11.59
C ASP A 154 14.93 22.40 -11.01
N ALA A 155 13.86 23.02 -11.51
CA ALA A 155 12.49 22.75 -11.10
C ALA A 155 12.07 21.34 -11.50
N LEU A 156 12.47 20.85 -12.68
CA LEU A 156 12.26 19.47 -13.10
C LEU A 156 13.10 18.48 -12.30
N GLU A 157 14.33 18.84 -11.95
CA GLU A 157 15.19 18.01 -11.12
C GLU A 157 14.67 17.88 -9.69
N ARG A 158 14.18 18.98 -9.11
CA ARG A 158 13.65 19.04 -7.74
C ARG A 158 12.22 18.55 -7.62
N PHE A 159 11.36 18.89 -8.58
CA PHE A 159 9.89 18.71 -8.50
C PHE A 159 9.30 17.88 -9.63
N GLY A 160 10.10 17.44 -10.61
CA GLY A 160 9.58 16.67 -11.73
C GLY A 160 8.99 15.31 -11.34
N TYR A 161 9.22 14.83 -10.12
CA TYR A 161 8.53 13.66 -9.54
C TYR A 161 7.00 13.85 -9.44
N LEU A 162 6.55 15.11 -9.31
CA LEU A 162 5.14 15.48 -9.25
C LEU A 162 4.45 15.48 -10.63
N LEU A 163 5.22 15.41 -11.73
CA LEU A 163 4.65 15.45 -13.07
C LEU A 163 3.80 14.19 -13.38
N PRO A 164 2.68 14.34 -14.12
CA PRO A 164 1.86 13.21 -14.54
C PRO A 164 2.66 12.16 -15.33
N LYS A 165 2.35 10.88 -15.12
CA LYS A 165 3.06 9.73 -15.72
C LYS A 165 3.18 9.78 -17.25
N GLN A 166 2.25 10.44 -17.93
CA GLN A 166 2.24 10.60 -19.40
C GLN A 166 3.40 11.45 -19.94
N PHE A 167 3.98 12.31 -19.10
CA PHE A 167 5.12 13.16 -19.45
C PHE A 167 6.47 12.51 -19.11
N ARG A 168 6.44 11.32 -18.50
CA ARG A 168 7.62 10.49 -18.26
C ARG A 168 7.71 9.50 -19.42
N GLN A 169 8.25 9.93 -20.57
CA GLN A 169 8.62 8.97 -21.62
C GLN A 169 9.83 8.17 -21.14
N GLU A 170 9.56 7.06 -20.46
CA GLU A 170 10.57 6.09 -20.10
C GLU A 170 10.43 4.92 -21.07
N LYS A 171 11.37 4.77 -22.01
CA LYS A 171 11.63 3.44 -22.57
C LYS A 171 12.18 2.60 -21.42
N THR A 172 11.31 1.92 -20.69
CA THR A 172 11.67 1.00 -19.63
C THR A 172 12.20 -0.29 -20.25
N PRO A 173 13.35 -0.81 -19.82
CA PRO A 173 13.81 -2.12 -20.24
C PRO A 173 12.84 -3.23 -19.77
N ASP A 174 12.63 -4.26 -20.59
CA ASP A 174 11.74 -5.39 -20.26
C ASP A 174 12.09 -6.05 -18.91
N TRP A 175 13.38 -6.12 -18.57
CA TRP A 175 13.83 -6.70 -17.30
C TRP A 175 13.36 -5.88 -16.08
N LEU A 176 13.27 -4.56 -16.20
CA LEU A 176 12.85 -3.68 -15.12
C LEU A 176 11.33 -3.75 -14.92
N GLU A 177 10.57 -3.87 -16.00
CA GLU A 177 9.13 -4.12 -15.93
C GLU A 177 8.80 -5.47 -15.29
N ASN A 178 9.55 -6.52 -15.63
CA ASN A 178 9.41 -7.83 -14.99
C ASN A 178 9.64 -7.76 -13.48
N ILE A 179 10.65 -7.01 -13.05
CA ILE A 179 10.95 -6.82 -11.63
C ILE A 179 9.81 -6.07 -10.93
N ARG A 180 9.32 -4.98 -11.53
CA ARG A 180 8.20 -4.20 -11.01
C ARG A 180 6.89 -5.01 -10.91
N ASN A 181 6.65 -5.90 -11.87
CA ASN A 181 5.48 -6.79 -11.84
C ASN A 181 5.63 -7.89 -10.78
N SER A 182 6.86 -8.28 -10.46
CA SER A 182 7.16 -9.32 -9.47
C SER A 182 7.15 -8.82 -8.03
N ILE A 183 7.60 -7.58 -7.78
CA ILE A 183 7.69 -6.97 -6.45
C ILE A 183 6.87 -5.68 -6.45
N HIS A 184 5.72 -5.74 -5.79
CA HIS A 184 4.91 -4.56 -5.55
C HIS A 184 5.48 -3.82 -4.33
N ILE A 185 5.74 -2.53 -4.46
CA ILE A 185 6.26 -1.72 -3.37
C ILE A 185 5.22 -0.71 -2.89
N ARG A 186 5.10 -0.58 -1.57
CA ARG A 186 4.29 0.46 -0.91
C ARG A 186 5.17 1.20 0.08
N PHE A 187 5.20 2.53 -0.01
CA PHE A 187 5.91 3.38 0.94
C PHE A 187 4.91 4.15 1.81
N ILE A 188 5.00 3.95 3.12
CA ILE A 188 4.26 4.66 4.16
C ILE A 188 5.20 5.70 4.76
N GLU A 189 5.00 6.95 4.36
CA GLU A 189 5.81 8.08 4.82
C GLU A 189 5.45 8.49 6.27
N SER A 190 6.36 9.24 6.89
CA SER A 190 6.16 9.89 8.18
C SER A 190 4.99 10.88 8.16
N GLN A 191 4.82 11.62 7.04
CA GLN A 191 3.69 12.54 6.82
C GLN A 191 2.57 11.85 6.05
N ARG A 192 1.59 11.28 6.76
CA ARG A 192 0.58 10.38 6.18
C ARG A 192 -0.88 10.81 6.36
N LEU A 193 -1.15 11.91 7.07
CA LEU A 193 -2.51 12.37 7.35
C LEU A 193 -3.18 13.16 6.23
N LEU A 194 -2.45 13.62 5.23
CA LEU A 194 -2.97 14.49 4.19
C LEU A 194 -2.69 13.91 2.81
N ASN A 195 -3.75 13.82 2.00
CA ASN A 195 -3.67 13.46 0.58
C ASN A 195 -4.00 14.69 -0.28
N LEU A 196 -3.36 14.79 -1.45
CA LEU A 196 -3.74 15.75 -2.48
C LEU A 196 -5.04 15.30 -3.14
N SER A 197 -6.01 16.21 -3.27
CA SER A 197 -7.26 15.93 -3.98
C SER A 197 -7.02 15.61 -5.47
N ASP A 198 -7.77 14.64 -6.00
CA ASP A 198 -7.73 14.30 -7.43
C ASP A 198 -8.19 15.50 -8.28
N ILE A 199 -7.24 16.11 -8.99
CA ILE A 199 -7.42 17.24 -9.93
C ILE A 199 -8.41 16.88 -11.07
N SER A 200 -8.67 15.58 -11.29
CA SER A 200 -9.44 15.08 -12.44
C SER A 200 -10.92 15.50 -12.47
N LYS A 201 -11.52 15.89 -11.33
CA LYS A 201 -12.93 16.35 -11.28
C LYS A 201 -13.12 17.86 -11.35
N SER A 202 -12.06 18.66 -11.25
CA SER A 202 -12.12 20.14 -11.15
C SER A 202 -11.63 20.84 -12.42
N ARG A 203 -11.94 20.32 -13.62
CA ARG A 203 -11.61 21.03 -14.86
C ARG A 203 -12.39 22.34 -15.07
N MET A 204 -13.37 22.65 -14.20
CA MET A 204 -14.27 23.79 -14.39
C MET A 204 -14.10 24.91 -13.36
N GLU A 205 -13.32 24.72 -12.30
CA GLU A 205 -13.02 25.77 -11.33
C GLU A 205 -11.51 25.79 -11.03
N ARG A 206 -10.92 26.99 -11.04
CA ARG A 206 -9.56 27.30 -10.58
C ARG A 206 -9.43 27.16 -9.06
N SER A 207 -9.91 26.05 -8.51
CA SER A 207 -9.82 25.75 -7.08
C SER A 207 -8.47 25.11 -6.81
N ARG A 208 -7.68 25.75 -5.93
CA ARG A 208 -6.38 25.25 -5.46
C ARG A 208 -6.50 23.78 -5.03
N PRO A 209 -5.47 22.94 -5.21
CA PRO A 209 -5.47 21.58 -4.68
C PRO A 209 -5.77 21.63 -3.18
N SER A 210 -6.95 21.13 -2.79
CA SER A 210 -7.33 21.02 -1.38
C SER A 210 -6.66 19.78 -0.79
N MET A 211 -6.02 19.95 0.36
CA MET A 211 -5.54 18.81 1.15
C MET A 211 -6.75 18.15 1.79
N ILE A 212 -6.95 16.86 1.53
CA ILE A 212 -8.02 16.06 2.13
C ILE A 212 -7.40 15.16 3.21
N PRO A 213 -8.02 15.05 4.39
CA PRO A 213 -7.59 14.08 5.40
C PRO A 213 -7.55 12.64 4.82
N SER A 214 -6.45 11.93 5.02
CA SER A 214 -6.27 10.55 4.54
C SER A 214 -7.34 9.61 5.08
N VAL A 215 -7.74 9.80 6.34
CA VAL A 215 -8.81 9.02 6.97
C VAL A 215 -10.15 9.13 6.24
N ALA A 216 -10.49 10.32 5.74
CA ALA A 216 -11.70 10.56 4.95
C ALA A 216 -11.62 9.85 3.59
N THR A 217 -10.44 9.90 2.96
CA THR A 217 -10.18 9.21 1.70
C THR A 217 -10.34 7.71 1.85
N TYR A 218 -9.81 7.14 2.94
CA TYR A 218 -9.82 5.70 3.20
C TYR A 218 -11.21 5.18 3.60
N ALA A 219 -12.00 5.99 4.32
CA ALA A 219 -13.39 5.68 4.58
C ALA A 219 -14.19 5.55 3.26
N ASN A 220 -14.04 6.52 2.37
CA ASN A 220 -14.69 6.49 1.06
C ASN A 220 -14.20 5.33 0.17
N GLU A 221 -12.91 5.00 0.23
CA GLU A 221 -12.34 3.87 -0.50
C GLU A 221 -12.89 2.53 0.01
N LEU A 222 -13.02 2.36 1.33
CA LEU A 222 -13.63 1.17 1.91
C LEU A 222 -15.10 1.05 1.49
N ALA A 223 -15.87 2.14 1.52
CA ALA A 223 -17.26 2.14 1.07
C ALA A 223 -17.38 1.64 -0.38
N LYS A 224 -16.52 2.12 -1.27
CA LYS A 224 -16.47 1.66 -2.67
C LYS A 224 -16.11 0.18 -2.77
N ASN A 225 -15.13 -0.30 -2.01
CA ASN A 225 -14.75 -1.71 -2.00
C ASN A 225 -15.90 -2.61 -1.52
N ILE A 226 -16.67 -2.17 -0.52
CA ILE A 226 -17.88 -2.87 -0.06
C ILE A 226 -18.93 -2.90 -1.18
N GLN A 227 -19.17 -1.77 -1.85
CA GLN A 227 -20.12 -1.68 -2.96
C GLN A 227 -19.75 -2.58 -4.15
N ILE A 228 -18.46 -2.68 -4.49
CA ILE A 228 -17.96 -3.59 -5.54
C ILE A 228 -18.28 -5.04 -5.17
N ASN A 229 -17.97 -5.46 -3.95
CA ASN A 229 -18.27 -6.83 -3.49
C ASN A 229 -19.78 -7.11 -3.43
N LEU A 230 -20.60 -6.13 -3.05
CA LEU A 230 -22.07 -6.24 -3.09
C LEU A 230 -22.59 -6.40 -4.53
N ALA A 231 -22.00 -5.70 -5.49
CA ALA A 231 -22.33 -5.85 -6.91
C ALA A 231 -21.93 -7.23 -7.46
N GLU A 232 -20.74 -7.72 -7.09
CA GLU A 232 -20.28 -9.07 -7.44
C GLU A 232 -21.19 -10.15 -6.83
N TYR A 233 -21.55 -10.01 -5.56
CA TYR A 233 -22.54 -10.85 -4.89
C TYR A 233 -23.87 -10.89 -5.64
N GLY A 234 -24.40 -9.71 -6.03
CA GLY A 234 -25.65 -9.61 -6.77
C GLY A 234 -25.61 -10.28 -8.15
N ALA A 235 -24.51 -10.08 -8.90
CA ALA A 235 -24.29 -10.72 -10.20
C ALA A 235 -24.18 -12.24 -10.08
N LEU A 236 -23.45 -12.72 -9.06
CA LEU A 236 -23.30 -14.15 -8.77
C LEU A 236 -24.65 -14.77 -8.38
N ALA A 237 -25.42 -14.09 -7.53
CA ALA A 237 -26.76 -14.52 -7.14
C ALA A 237 -27.68 -14.71 -8.37
N GLN A 238 -27.73 -13.72 -9.26
CA GLN A 238 -28.53 -13.79 -10.47
C GLN A 238 -28.11 -14.94 -11.41
N SER A 239 -26.80 -15.21 -11.52
CA SER A 239 -26.27 -16.30 -12.33
C SER A 239 -26.63 -17.68 -11.76
N LEU A 240 -26.48 -17.86 -10.45
CA LEU A 240 -26.80 -19.10 -9.75
C LEU A 240 -28.31 -19.37 -9.78
N ASP A 241 -29.14 -18.35 -9.53
CA ASP A 241 -30.59 -18.49 -9.54
C ASP A 241 -31.12 -18.86 -10.94
N ARG A 242 -30.52 -18.33 -12.02
CA ARG A 242 -30.86 -18.71 -13.41
C ARG A 242 -30.56 -20.18 -13.71
N THR A 243 -29.49 -20.72 -13.13
CA THR A 243 -29.06 -22.11 -13.35
C THR A 243 -29.61 -23.09 -12.32
N PHE A 244 -30.33 -22.59 -11.30
CA PHE A 244 -30.83 -23.39 -10.18
C PHE A 244 -31.74 -24.55 -10.63
N PRO A 245 -32.76 -24.37 -11.49
CA PRO A 245 -33.63 -25.48 -11.88
C PRO A 245 -32.88 -26.61 -12.60
N VAL A 246 -31.92 -26.24 -13.45
CA VAL A 246 -31.10 -27.20 -14.19
C VAL A 246 -30.22 -28.01 -13.24
N ARG A 247 -29.60 -27.36 -12.24
CA ARG A 247 -28.71 -28.02 -11.27
C ARG A 247 -29.46 -28.93 -10.30
N VAL A 248 -30.66 -28.52 -9.88
CA VAL A 248 -31.56 -29.36 -9.08
C VAL A 248 -31.99 -30.61 -9.86
N VAL A 249 -32.19 -30.52 -11.17
CA VAL A 249 -32.55 -31.69 -11.99
C VAL A 249 -31.31 -32.56 -12.27
N GLN A 250 -30.18 -31.96 -12.65
CA GLN A 250 -28.95 -32.64 -13.10
C GLN A 250 -28.09 -33.27 -12.00
N GLN A 251 -28.24 -32.90 -10.73
CA GLN A 251 -27.60 -33.64 -9.64
C GLN A 251 -28.17 -35.06 -9.59
N GLU A 252 -27.66 -36.01 -10.36
CA GLU A 252 -28.01 -37.42 -10.20
C GLU A 252 -27.36 -37.94 -8.92
N ALA A 253 -28.20 -38.33 -7.95
CA ALA A 253 -27.92 -39.22 -6.83
C ALA A 253 -26.46 -39.29 -6.30
N SER A 254 -25.85 -38.14 -5.98
CA SER A 254 -24.71 -38.07 -5.08
C SER A 254 -25.18 -37.63 -3.69
N SER A 255 -26.14 -38.37 -3.13
CA SER A 255 -26.64 -38.17 -1.77
C SER A 255 -25.78 -38.93 -0.75
N ASP A 256 -24.53 -38.49 -0.57
CA ASP A 256 -23.68 -38.95 0.55
C ASP A 256 -23.76 -38.02 1.77
N MET A 257 -24.50 -36.90 1.68
CA MET A 257 -24.67 -35.96 2.78
C MET A 257 -25.83 -36.39 3.68
N THR A 258 -25.50 -36.85 4.88
CA THR A 258 -26.47 -37.17 5.93
C THR A 258 -27.24 -35.92 6.37
N ASP A 259 -28.48 -36.11 6.86
CA ASP A 259 -29.33 -35.03 7.40
C ASP A 259 -28.60 -34.20 8.47
N ILE A 260 -27.72 -34.85 9.23
CA ILE A 260 -26.90 -34.21 10.25
C ILE A 260 -25.88 -33.27 9.60
N GLN A 261 -25.15 -33.72 8.58
CA GLN A 261 -24.17 -32.88 7.89
C GLN A 261 -24.83 -31.71 7.16
N LEU A 262 -26.03 -31.90 6.59
CA LEU A 262 -26.78 -30.82 5.94
C LEU A 262 -27.22 -29.75 6.95
N ARG A 263 -27.74 -30.18 8.12
CA ARG A 263 -28.09 -29.26 9.21
C ARG A 263 -26.87 -28.49 9.73
N ASN A 264 -25.73 -29.16 9.89
CA ASN A 264 -24.49 -28.51 10.32
C ASN A 264 -24.06 -27.43 9.32
N LYS A 265 -24.05 -27.74 8.01
CA LYS A 265 -23.72 -26.74 6.97
C LYS A 265 -24.68 -25.55 6.96
N LEU A 266 -25.97 -25.78 7.17
CA LEU A 266 -26.95 -24.69 7.25
C LEU A 266 -26.70 -23.78 8.46
N ASN A 267 -26.38 -24.37 9.62
CA ASN A 267 -26.00 -23.61 10.80
C ASN A 267 -24.70 -22.80 10.56
N GLU A 268 -23.69 -23.41 9.95
CA GLU A 268 -22.43 -22.72 9.58
C GLU A 268 -22.69 -21.52 8.64
N LEU A 269 -23.62 -21.66 7.69
CA LEU A 269 -24.01 -20.56 6.81
C LEU A 269 -24.77 -19.46 7.55
N GLU A 270 -25.66 -19.80 8.48
CA GLU A 270 -26.33 -18.81 9.34
C GLU A 270 -25.35 -18.07 10.24
N GLU A 271 -24.37 -18.77 10.82
CA GLU A 271 -23.28 -18.16 11.59
C GLU A 271 -22.46 -17.22 10.72
N LYS A 272 -22.03 -17.67 9.53
CA LYS A 272 -21.28 -16.84 8.57
C LYS A 272 -22.07 -15.60 8.15
N ARG A 273 -23.37 -15.75 7.91
CA ARG A 273 -24.26 -14.63 7.57
C ARG A 273 -24.38 -13.65 8.72
N SER A 274 -24.58 -14.15 9.94
CA SER A 274 -24.66 -13.33 11.16
C SER A 274 -23.37 -12.56 11.39
N HIS A 275 -22.23 -13.19 11.10
CA HIS A 275 -20.92 -12.57 11.17
C HIS A 275 -20.75 -11.43 10.16
N LEU A 276 -21.11 -11.66 8.89
CA LEU A 276 -21.05 -10.64 7.84
C LEU A 276 -21.97 -9.44 8.13
N ILE A 277 -23.13 -9.68 8.76
CA ILE A 277 -24.02 -8.64 9.27
C ILE A 277 -23.33 -7.84 10.38
N ASN A 278 -22.70 -8.51 11.36
CA ASN A 278 -21.99 -7.86 12.45
C ASN A 278 -20.74 -7.08 11.98
N THR A 279 -20.13 -7.49 10.87
CA THR A 279 -19.07 -6.74 10.20
C THR A 279 -19.58 -5.53 9.42
N GLY A 280 -20.90 -5.35 9.27
CA GLY A 280 -21.51 -4.24 8.53
C GLY A 280 -21.49 -4.39 7.01
N LEU A 281 -21.27 -5.61 6.51
CA LEU A 281 -21.20 -5.94 5.08
C LEU A 281 -22.56 -6.34 4.49
N LEU A 282 -23.44 -6.92 5.31
CA LEU A 282 -24.80 -7.30 4.94
C LEU A 282 -25.84 -6.61 5.84
N ASP A 283 -27.02 -6.34 5.29
CA ASP A 283 -28.15 -5.84 6.06
C ASP A 283 -28.77 -6.97 6.92
N LYS A 284 -29.39 -6.61 8.05
CA LYS A 284 -30.19 -7.54 8.85
C LYS A 284 -31.49 -7.83 8.09
N ASP A 285 -31.69 -9.07 7.71
CA ASP A 285 -33.01 -9.54 7.27
C ASP A 285 -33.87 -9.90 8.48
N ASP A 286 -35.10 -9.41 8.53
CA ASP A 286 -36.05 -9.64 9.63
C ASP A 286 -36.56 -11.10 9.72
N ASN A 287 -36.19 -11.98 8.77
CA ASN A 287 -36.78 -13.31 8.59
C ASN A 287 -35.75 -14.46 8.62
N THR A 288 -34.99 -14.62 9.70
CA THR A 288 -34.03 -15.74 9.87
C THR A 288 -34.41 -16.67 11.02
N ASN A 289 -35.61 -17.24 10.98
CA ASN A 289 -35.98 -18.37 11.84
C ASN A 289 -36.26 -19.60 10.97
N PHE A 290 -35.28 -20.02 10.17
CA PHE A 290 -35.40 -21.24 9.36
C PHE A 290 -35.01 -22.46 10.21
N GLN A 291 -35.91 -22.91 11.08
CA GLN A 291 -35.71 -24.15 11.84
C GLN A 291 -36.29 -25.35 11.07
N ILE A 292 -35.42 -26.29 10.66
CA ILE A 292 -35.84 -27.56 10.06
C ILE A 292 -36.41 -28.47 11.16
N GLN A 293 -37.73 -28.44 11.34
CA GLN A 293 -38.43 -29.20 12.39
C GLN A 293 -38.86 -30.62 11.96
N LYS A 294 -38.61 -31.06 10.72
CA LYS A 294 -39.06 -32.38 10.20
C LYS A 294 -37.93 -33.20 9.55
N ASN A 295 -38.15 -34.52 9.49
CA ASN A 295 -37.35 -35.44 8.66
C ASN A 295 -37.46 -35.00 7.20
N LEU A 296 -36.32 -34.80 6.56
CA LEU A 296 -36.23 -34.31 5.19
C LEU A 296 -36.39 -35.50 4.24
N ASP A 297 -37.29 -35.39 3.28
CA ASP A 297 -37.37 -36.29 2.13
C ASP A 297 -36.14 -36.10 1.21
N GLU A 298 -35.78 -37.13 0.46
CA GLU A 298 -34.61 -37.12 -0.44
C GLU A 298 -34.66 -35.98 -1.47
N SER A 299 -35.85 -35.60 -1.96
CA SER A 299 -36.04 -34.43 -2.83
C SER A 299 -35.71 -33.12 -2.14
N THR A 300 -36.13 -32.93 -0.89
CA THR A 300 -35.80 -31.72 -0.12
C THR A 300 -34.33 -31.67 0.26
N LYS A 301 -33.69 -32.81 0.56
CA LYS A 301 -32.22 -32.86 0.79
C LYS A 301 -31.45 -32.40 -0.45
N LYS A 302 -31.88 -32.85 -1.63
CA LYS A 302 -31.29 -32.44 -2.91
C LYS A 302 -31.40 -30.93 -3.11
N LEU A 303 -32.60 -30.37 -2.96
CA LEU A 303 -32.85 -28.93 -3.07
C LEU A 303 -31.99 -28.12 -2.09
N LEU A 304 -31.96 -28.54 -0.83
CA LEU A 304 -31.17 -27.87 0.20
C LEU A 304 -29.67 -27.98 -0.05
N SER A 305 -29.18 -29.07 -0.64
CA SER A 305 -27.76 -29.22 -0.96
C SER A 305 -27.32 -28.21 -2.04
N VAL A 306 -28.10 -28.05 -3.12
CA VAL A 306 -27.84 -27.02 -4.15
C VAL A 306 -27.92 -25.63 -3.54
N TYR A 307 -28.91 -25.39 -2.68
CA TYR A 307 -29.05 -24.12 -1.98
C TYR A 307 -27.85 -23.80 -1.09
N VAL A 308 -27.39 -24.77 -0.30
CA VAL A 308 -26.21 -24.62 0.57
C VAL A 308 -24.97 -24.28 -0.25
N GLU A 309 -24.71 -25.00 -1.35
CA GLU A 309 -23.58 -24.72 -2.24
C GLU A 309 -23.68 -23.32 -2.88
N ASP A 310 -24.89 -22.89 -3.22
CA ASP A 310 -25.13 -21.57 -3.79
C ASP A 310 -24.88 -20.46 -2.78
N VAL A 311 -25.41 -20.59 -1.57
CA VAL A 311 -25.20 -19.62 -0.50
C VAL A 311 -23.74 -19.58 -0.10
N GLU A 312 -23.06 -20.72 0.00
CA GLU A 312 -21.63 -20.79 0.30
C GLU A 312 -20.80 -20.01 -0.71
N LYS A 313 -21.06 -20.21 -2.02
CA LYS A 313 -20.40 -19.45 -3.10
C LYS A 313 -20.74 -17.96 -3.05
N LYS A 314 -22.01 -17.61 -2.80
CA LYS A 314 -22.47 -16.21 -2.69
C LYS A 314 -21.76 -15.50 -1.53
N LEU A 315 -21.75 -16.09 -0.34
CA LEU A 315 -21.12 -15.50 0.85
C LEU A 315 -19.58 -15.47 0.75
N GLY A 316 -18.98 -16.41 0.00
CA GLY A 316 -17.54 -16.48 -0.22
C GLY A 316 -16.92 -15.24 -0.87
N VAL A 317 -17.72 -14.43 -1.59
CA VAL A 317 -17.27 -13.15 -2.18
C VAL A 317 -16.73 -12.19 -1.11
N PHE A 318 -17.28 -12.24 0.11
CA PHE A 318 -16.88 -11.33 1.19
C PHE A 318 -15.72 -11.83 2.05
N ASP A 319 -15.24 -13.06 1.85
CA ASP A 319 -14.34 -13.71 2.82
C ASP A 319 -13.02 -12.95 3.03
N ASP A 320 -12.40 -12.44 1.96
CA ASP A 320 -11.16 -11.65 2.07
C ASP A 320 -11.41 -10.29 2.76
N LEU A 321 -12.48 -9.60 2.34
CA LEU A 321 -12.82 -8.29 2.89
C LEU A 321 -13.23 -8.38 4.36
N ALA A 322 -14.02 -9.38 4.73
CA ALA A 322 -14.48 -9.64 6.09
C ALA A 322 -13.30 -9.90 7.02
N LYS A 323 -12.37 -10.80 6.64
CA LYS A 323 -11.15 -11.08 7.42
C LYS A 323 -10.34 -9.81 7.71
N LYS A 324 -10.13 -8.97 6.70
CA LYS A 324 -9.39 -7.69 6.84
C LYS A 324 -10.13 -6.70 7.73
N ILE A 325 -11.45 -6.56 7.56
CA ILE A 325 -12.29 -5.68 8.38
C ILE A 325 -12.31 -6.13 9.84
N GLU A 326 -12.42 -7.43 10.11
CA GLU A 326 -12.44 -7.97 11.46
C GLU A 326 -11.12 -7.74 12.18
N LEU A 327 -10.01 -8.00 11.49
CA LEU A 327 -8.67 -7.70 11.99
C LEU A 327 -8.54 -6.22 12.33
N MET A 328 -8.94 -5.34 11.41
CA MET A 328 -8.96 -3.89 11.63
C MET A 328 -9.83 -3.52 12.85
N LYS A 329 -11.06 -4.04 12.93
CA LYS A 329 -11.98 -3.77 14.05
C LYS A 329 -11.40 -4.21 15.37
N ARG A 330 -10.79 -5.40 15.42
CA ARG A 330 -10.19 -5.96 16.65
C ARG A 330 -9.02 -5.10 17.13
N ILE A 331 -8.07 -4.77 16.23
CA ILE A 331 -6.91 -3.93 16.58
C ILE A 331 -7.38 -2.56 17.06
N ILE A 332 -8.21 -1.86 16.28
CA ILE A 332 -8.67 -0.50 16.63
C ILE A 332 -9.48 -0.50 17.93
N ASN A 333 -10.40 -1.44 18.14
CA ASN A 333 -11.22 -1.48 19.37
C ASN A 333 -10.40 -1.86 20.61
N GLN A 334 -9.28 -2.58 20.46
CA GLN A 334 -8.34 -2.83 21.57
C GLN A 334 -7.51 -1.59 21.92
N ARG A 335 -7.27 -0.71 20.94
CA ARG A 335 -6.37 0.44 21.04
C ARG A 335 -7.08 1.70 21.50
N PHE A 336 -8.24 1.99 20.90
CA PHE A 336 -8.96 3.23 21.13
C PHE A 336 -9.71 3.15 22.46
N SER A 337 -9.44 4.11 23.33
CA SER A 337 -10.18 4.23 24.59
C SER A 337 -11.52 4.93 24.32
N TYR A 338 -12.62 4.32 24.77
CA TYR A 338 -13.99 4.88 24.71
C TYR A 338 -14.61 5.06 23.31
N LYS A 339 -13.90 4.64 22.25
CA LYS A 339 -14.40 4.72 20.87
C LYS A 339 -14.45 3.33 20.27
N GLN A 340 -15.51 3.05 19.52
CA GLN A 340 -15.66 1.81 18.77
C GLN A 340 -15.78 2.09 17.28
N ILE A 341 -15.09 1.30 16.46
CA ILE A 341 -15.19 1.38 15.01
C ILE A 341 -16.40 0.57 14.52
N ASN A 342 -17.19 1.21 13.66
CA ASN A 342 -18.33 0.64 12.97
C ASN A 342 -18.10 0.74 11.47
N ILE A 343 -18.62 -0.23 10.73
CA ILE A 343 -18.50 -0.29 9.27
C ILE A 343 -19.88 -0.10 8.66
N SER A 344 -19.94 0.66 7.58
CA SER A 344 -21.16 0.98 6.85
C SER A 344 -20.89 0.96 5.36
N LYS A 345 -21.81 0.39 4.58
CA LYS A 345 -21.76 0.35 3.11
C LYS A 345 -21.68 1.72 2.44
N ASP A 346 -22.23 2.76 3.07
CA ASP A 346 -22.32 4.10 2.49
C ASP A 346 -21.12 4.98 2.86
N LYS A 347 -20.63 4.85 4.10
CA LYS A 347 -19.58 5.71 4.67
C LYS A 347 -18.24 5.01 4.87
N GLY A 348 -18.17 3.69 4.67
CA GLY A 348 -16.98 2.88 4.92
C GLY A 348 -16.83 2.58 6.40
N PHE A 349 -16.11 3.43 7.12
CA PHE A 349 -15.95 3.30 8.58
C PHE A 349 -16.34 4.59 9.32
N THR A 350 -17.00 4.42 10.47
CA THR A 350 -17.39 5.48 11.39
C THR A 350 -17.05 5.07 12.82
N PHE A 351 -17.07 6.01 13.74
CA PHE A 351 -16.77 5.74 15.14
C PHE A 351 -17.98 6.05 16.01
N THR A 352 -18.11 5.36 17.14
CA THR A 352 -19.09 5.70 18.18
C THR A 352 -18.38 5.98 19.49
N CYS A 353 -18.70 7.12 20.10
CA CYS A 353 -18.19 7.55 21.40
C CYS A 353 -19.38 7.90 22.30
N ASN A 354 -19.54 7.21 23.43
CA ASN A 354 -20.65 7.41 24.37
C ASN A 354 -22.05 7.42 23.70
N GLY A 355 -22.27 6.56 22.70
CA GLY A 355 -23.53 6.47 21.95
C GLY A 355 -23.68 7.48 20.80
N ASN A 356 -22.77 8.45 20.66
CA ASN A 356 -22.79 9.42 19.57
C ASN A 356 -21.91 8.95 18.41
N SER A 357 -22.40 9.11 17.18
CA SER A 357 -21.62 8.86 15.97
C SER A 357 -20.58 9.96 15.76
N LEU A 358 -19.36 9.55 15.43
CA LEU A 358 -18.20 10.39 15.17
C LEU A 358 -17.65 10.08 13.78
N VAL A 359 -17.30 11.12 13.04
CA VAL A 359 -16.63 11.00 11.74
C VAL A 359 -15.12 10.80 11.94
N PRO A 360 -14.42 10.07 11.04
CA PRO A 360 -13.00 9.76 11.21
C PRO A 360 -12.08 10.98 11.38
N GLU A 361 -12.44 12.11 10.79
CA GLU A 361 -11.69 13.38 10.83
C GLU A 361 -11.66 14.00 12.24
N ASN A 362 -12.62 13.63 13.10
CA ASN A 362 -12.69 14.12 14.48
C ASN A 362 -11.95 13.22 15.48
N LEU A 363 -11.25 12.19 15.00
CA LEU A 363 -10.31 11.43 15.83
C LEU A 363 -9.10 12.29 16.22
N SER A 364 -8.42 11.93 17.30
CA SER A 364 -7.12 12.55 17.63
C SER A 364 -6.09 12.24 16.54
N SER A 365 -5.09 13.11 16.38
CA SER A 365 -4.07 12.92 15.34
C SER A 365 -3.37 11.55 15.46
N GLY A 366 -3.09 11.07 16.67
CA GLY A 366 -2.49 9.75 16.88
C GLY A 366 -3.40 8.60 16.43
N GLU A 367 -4.68 8.63 16.79
CA GLU A 367 -5.68 7.67 16.32
C GLU A 367 -5.82 7.69 14.79
N GLN A 368 -5.75 8.86 14.16
CA GLN A 368 -5.77 8.97 12.71
C GLN A 368 -4.52 8.34 12.07
N HIS A 369 -3.32 8.56 12.62
CA HIS A 369 -2.10 7.96 12.10
C HIS A 369 -2.15 6.43 12.20
N GLU A 370 -2.62 5.89 13.33
CA GLU A 370 -2.78 4.45 13.52
C GLU A 370 -3.75 3.88 12.49
N LEU A 371 -4.92 4.50 12.34
CA LEU A 371 -5.93 4.05 11.39
C LEU A 371 -5.40 4.09 9.94
N VAL A 372 -4.65 5.12 9.58
CA VAL A 372 -4.02 5.25 8.26
C VAL A 372 -3.04 4.12 8.02
N ILE A 373 -2.08 3.88 8.93
CA ILE A 373 -1.09 2.80 8.78
C ILE A 373 -1.80 1.45 8.66
N LEU A 374 -2.69 1.14 9.59
CA LEU A 374 -3.40 -0.12 9.61
C LEU A 374 -4.22 -0.34 8.33
N TYR A 375 -4.91 0.69 7.85
CA TYR A 375 -5.67 0.63 6.60
C TYR A 375 -4.76 0.39 5.40
N GLU A 376 -3.61 1.06 5.32
CA GLU A 376 -2.65 0.83 4.25
C GLU A 376 -2.18 -0.63 4.22
N LEU A 377 -1.77 -1.15 5.37
CA LEU A 377 -1.26 -2.52 5.50
C LEU A 377 -2.30 -3.57 5.11
N LEU A 378 -3.57 -3.37 5.50
CA LEU A 378 -4.64 -4.36 5.29
C LEU A 378 -5.30 -4.27 3.91
N PHE A 379 -5.56 -3.06 3.40
CA PHE A 379 -6.42 -2.86 2.22
C PHE A 379 -5.68 -2.39 0.99
N LYS A 380 -4.48 -1.78 1.12
CA LYS A 380 -3.74 -1.22 -0.02
C LYS A 380 -2.59 -2.07 -0.51
N VAL A 381 -2.30 -3.17 0.18
CA VAL A 381 -1.17 -4.02 -0.12
C VAL A 381 -1.63 -5.29 -0.82
N LYS A 382 -0.89 -5.68 -1.86
CA LYS A 382 -1.07 -6.94 -2.57
C LYS A 382 -0.22 -8.04 -1.93
N PRO A 383 -0.59 -9.32 -2.07
CA PRO A 383 0.29 -10.41 -1.64
C PRO A 383 1.69 -10.31 -2.26
N ASN A 384 2.72 -10.68 -1.51
CA ASN A 384 4.13 -10.59 -1.90
C ASN A 384 4.61 -9.17 -2.21
N SER A 385 4.10 -8.17 -1.48
CA SER A 385 4.61 -6.79 -1.57
C SER A 385 5.71 -6.52 -0.55
N LEU A 386 6.61 -5.59 -0.90
CA LEU A 386 7.51 -4.93 0.03
C LEU A 386 6.86 -3.66 0.57
N ILE A 387 6.73 -3.57 1.90
CA ILE A 387 6.22 -2.40 2.60
C ILE A 387 7.39 -1.67 3.24
N LEU A 388 7.54 -0.39 2.91
CA LEU A 388 8.50 0.50 3.55
C LEU A 388 7.73 1.38 4.52
N ILE A 389 8.14 1.45 5.78
CA ILE A 389 7.50 2.28 6.81
C ILE A 389 8.54 3.21 7.41
N ASP A 390 8.32 4.52 7.26
CA ASP A 390 9.20 5.56 7.83
C ASP A 390 8.58 6.13 9.11
N GLU A 391 9.34 6.06 10.19
CA GLU A 391 9.03 6.66 11.48
C GLU A 391 7.59 6.35 11.94
N PRO A 392 7.23 5.05 12.09
CA PRO A 392 5.89 4.65 12.53
C PRO A 392 5.53 5.27 13.88
N GLU A 393 6.50 5.47 14.77
CA GLU A 393 6.34 6.07 16.10
C GLU A 393 5.81 7.50 16.10
N LEU A 394 5.96 8.24 14.99
CA LEU A 394 5.51 9.63 14.93
C LEU A 394 4.00 9.69 15.15
N SER A 395 3.62 10.38 16.24
CA SER A 395 2.25 10.54 16.72
C SER A 395 1.61 9.29 17.35
N LEU A 396 2.36 8.20 17.58
CA LEU A 396 1.85 7.02 18.31
C LEU A 396 2.09 7.11 19.81
N HIS A 397 1.08 6.75 20.60
CA HIS A 397 1.23 6.58 22.04
C HIS A 397 2.16 5.41 22.37
N ILE A 398 2.98 5.50 23.43
CA ILE A 398 3.99 4.49 23.82
C ILE A 398 3.39 3.07 23.90
N ALA A 399 2.22 2.94 24.52
CA ALA A 399 1.55 1.64 24.67
C ALA A 399 1.26 0.94 23.33
N TRP A 400 1.16 1.71 22.24
CA TRP A 400 0.94 1.17 20.89
C TRP A 400 2.26 0.88 20.18
N GLN A 401 3.30 1.69 20.40
CA GLN A 401 4.64 1.42 19.86
C GLN A 401 5.12 0.02 20.27
N VAL A 402 4.96 -0.31 21.56
CA VAL A 402 5.32 -1.62 22.14
C VAL A 402 4.60 -2.80 21.47
N GLN A 403 3.41 -2.58 20.93
CA GLN A 403 2.60 -3.65 20.34
C GLN A 403 2.61 -3.64 18.81
N PHE A 404 3.24 -2.64 18.19
CA PHE A 404 3.26 -2.43 16.75
C PHE A 404 3.82 -3.63 15.99
N LEU A 405 4.95 -4.19 16.45
CA LEU A 405 5.55 -5.37 15.80
C LEU A 405 4.67 -6.62 15.91
N LYS A 406 3.93 -6.76 17.01
CA LYS A 406 3.00 -7.89 17.19
C LYS A 406 1.84 -7.79 16.19
N ASP A 407 1.27 -6.60 16.04
CA ASP A 407 0.19 -6.36 15.08
C ASP A 407 0.70 -6.54 13.64
N LEU A 408 1.90 -6.04 13.33
CA LEU A 408 2.53 -6.25 12.03
C LEU A 408 2.72 -7.73 11.70
N ARG A 409 3.16 -8.55 12.66
CA ARG A 409 3.31 -10.00 12.44
C ARG A 409 1.98 -10.67 12.09
N GLU A 410 0.92 -10.30 12.78
CA GLU A 410 -0.40 -10.84 12.48
C GLU A 410 -0.87 -10.43 11.06
N ILE A 411 -0.55 -9.20 10.65
CA ILE A 411 -0.88 -8.71 9.31
C ILE A 411 -0.02 -9.41 8.24
N THR A 412 1.29 -9.60 8.48
CA THR A 412 2.21 -10.23 7.52
C THR A 412 1.91 -11.72 7.33
N GLU A 413 1.41 -12.41 8.36
CA GLU A 413 0.94 -13.80 8.28
C GLU A 413 -0.27 -13.95 7.35
N ILE A 414 -1.21 -13.00 7.38
CA ILE A 414 -2.41 -13.05 6.52
C ILE A 414 -2.08 -12.66 5.07
N ALA A 415 -1.28 -11.61 4.89
CA ALA A 415 -1.09 -11.00 3.57
C ALA A 415 0.22 -11.41 2.87
N THR A 416 1.08 -12.23 3.49
CA THR A 416 2.36 -12.69 2.92
C THR A 416 3.22 -11.49 2.44
N LEU A 417 3.73 -10.70 3.39
CA LEU A 417 4.37 -9.41 3.13
C LEU A 417 5.81 -9.38 3.64
N ASP A 418 6.67 -8.64 2.94
CA ASP A 418 8.00 -8.26 3.43
C ASP A 418 7.95 -6.81 3.91
N VAL A 419 8.45 -6.51 5.11
CA VAL A 419 8.38 -5.17 5.73
C VAL A 419 9.77 -4.67 6.09
N LEU A 420 10.09 -3.45 5.67
CA LEU A 420 11.29 -2.71 6.06
C LEU A 420 10.87 -1.44 6.82
N ILE A 421 11.25 -1.35 8.09
CA ILE A 421 10.84 -0.27 8.98
C ILE A 421 12.06 0.60 9.30
N ALA A 422 11.98 1.90 9.07
CA ALA A 422 12.92 2.87 9.63
C ALA A 422 12.34 3.48 10.90
N THR A 423 13.07 3.36 12.01
CA THR A 423 12.64 3.91 13.30
C THR A 423 13.85 4.38 14.10
N HIS A 424 13.63 5.35 14.99
CA HIS A 424 14.57 5.70 16.06
C HIS A 424 14.06 5.28 17.45
N SER A 425 12.83 4.76 17.53
CA SER A 425 12.19 4.40 18.79
C SER A 425 12.57 2.99 19.26
N PRO A 426 13.25 2.86 20.42
CA PRO A 426 13.45 1.58 21.08
C PRO A 426 12.13 0.92 21.50
N ASP A 427 11.06 1.70 21.72
CA ASP A 427 9.75 1.18 22.11
C ASP A 427 9.08 0.42 20.95
N ILE A 428 9.34 0.80 19.70
CA ILE A 428 8.90 0.04 18.51
C ILE A 428 9.66 -1.29 18.42
N ILE A 429 10.99 -1.26 18.63
CA ILE A 429 11.84 -2.46 18.59
C ILE A 429 11.48 -3.42 19.72
N HIS A 430 11.19 -2.87 20.90
CA HIS A 430 10.86 -3.55 22.13
C HIS A 430 11.83 -4.71 22.46
N ASP A 431 11.38 -5.96 22.34
CA ASP A 431 12.14 -7.18 22.61
C ASP A 431 12.72 -7.83 21.34
N ARG A 432 12.41 -7.30 20.15
CA ARG A 432 12.80 -7.87 18.84
C ARG A 432 14.04 -7.23 18.24
N TRP A 433 15.10 -7.09 19.04
CA TRP A 433 16.42 -6.62 18.56
C TRP A 433 17.06 -7.56 17.55
N ASP A 434 16.63 -8.82 17.49
CA ASP A 434 17.03 -9.80 16.48
C ASP A 434 16.61 -9.41 15.05
N LEU A 435 15.60 -8.54 14.91
CA LEU A 435 15.11 -8.04 13.61
C LEU A 435 15.86 -6.79 13.11
N THR A 436 16.78 -6.25 13.91
CA THR A 436 17.35 -4.94 13.66
C THR A 436 18.64 -4.99 12.87
N VAL A 437 18.85 -3.95 12.06
CA VAL A 437 20.09 -3.65 11.37
C VAL A 437 20.48 -2.22 11.73
N GLU A 438 21.62 -2.09 12.41
CA GLU A 438 22.15 -0.79 12.81
C GLU A 438 22.78 -0.07 11.62
N LEU A 439 22.34 1.16 11.35
CA LEU A 439 22.98 2.06 10.40
C LEU A 439 24.04 2.89 11.13
N LYS A 440 25.29 2.50 10.94
CA LYS A 440 26.45 3.08 11.63
C LYS A 440 26.91 4.41 11.02
N GLY A 441 27.62 5.20 11.83
CA GLY A 441 28.34 6.37 11.38
C GLY A 441 29.57 6.04 10.51
N PRO A 442 30.19 7.02 9.85
CA PRO A 442 31.37 6.82 9.00
C PRO A 442 32.63 6.34 9.76
N HIS A 443 32.58 6.23 11.09
CA HIS A 443 33.72 5.95 11.97
C HIS A 443 33.48 4.81 12.97
N GLU A 444 32.42 3.99 12.82
CA GLU A 444 32.01 2.94 13.77
C GLU A 444 31.81 1.54 13.14
#